data_AF-A0A8B8IK93-F1
#
_entry.id   AF-A0A8B8IK93-F1
#
_cell.length_a   1.000
_cell.length_b   1.000
_cell.length_c   1.000
_cell.angle_alpha   90.00
_cell.angle_beta   90.00
_cell.angle_gamma   90.00
#
_symmetry.space_group_name_H-M   'P 1'
#
loop_
_entity.id
_entity.type
_entity.pdbx_description
1 polymer ?
#
loop_
_entity_poly.entity_id
_entity_poly.type
_entity_poly.pdbx_seq_one_letter_code
_entity_poly.pdbx_strand_id
1 'polypeptide(L)'
;MINNIHRAIKFVYNRTGYKMLHPKIVVLILSISVLSCLAGDIVITSKEDHCRTFTSCSSCISKNTCTWCVTKSLCTKQLCGNDNVIYPPQIPALMSGPDFCPRVAEAKELTFASGKKDIITVKITQIYLYMAFTPWKCEINLNGEDVILQAALIGDTVYCESFEIRNKSENPYIEGNVKVLWNYNKVFDGSLPFKVCRCDLEPNCVACKNGEK
;
A
#
# COMPACT_ATOMS: atom_id res chain seq x y z
N MET A 1 16.51 42.98 -13.91
CA MET A 1 17.43 41.97 -13.37
C MET A 1 17.93 41.11 -14.52
N ILE A 2 19.18 41.34 -14.97
CA ILE A 2 20.32 40.42 -14.81
C ILE A 2 20.21 39.28 -15.85
N ASN A 3 20.81 39.33 -17.05
CA ASN A 3 22.15 39.79 -17.44
C ASN A 3 23.26 39.17 -16.55
N ASN A 4 23.58 37.88 -16.74
CA ASN A 4 24.86 37.28 -16.27
C ASN A 4 25.14 35.83 -16.71
N ILE A 5 24.93 35.43 -17.98
CA ILE A 5 25.45 34.13 -18.48
C ILE A 5 26.00 34.26 -19.91
N HIS A 6 26.79 35.31 -20.19
CA HIS A 6 27.52 35.41 -21.45
C HIS A 6 29.01 35.74 -21.29
N ARG A 7 29.52 35.76 -20.05
CA ARG A 7 30.89 36.23 -19.74
C ARG A 7 31.87 35.14 -19.29
N ALA A 8 31.55 33.86 -19.43
CA ALA A 8 32.43 32.76 -19.02
C ALA A 8 33.00 31.90 -20.18
N ILE A 9 32.71 32.22 -21.45
CA ILE A 9 33.25 31.49 -22.63
C ILE A 9 34.17 32.41 -23.46
N LYS A 10 34.78 33.41 -22.83
CA LYS A 10 35.69 34.33 -23.52
C LYS A 10 36.90 34.70 -22.67
N PHE A 11 37.50 33.69 -22.04
CA PHE A 11 38.90 33.75 -21.62
C PHE A 11 39.51 32.39 -21.91
N VAL A 12 40.72 32.40 -22.48
CA VAL A 12 41.44 31.25 -23.03
C VAL A 12 41.08 30.88 -24.48
N TYR A 13 41.13 31.85 -25.38
CA TYR A 13 41.56 31.55 -26.76
C TYR A 13 42.37 32.70 -27.32
N ASN A 14 43.59 32.89 -26.79
CA ASN A 14 44.70 33.38 -27.61
C ASN A 14 46.05 33.22 -26.89
N ARG A 15 46.82 32.24 -27.31
CA ARG A 15 48.22 32.36 -27.77
C ARG A 15 48.95 31.03 -27.59
N THR A 16 49.64 30.67 -28.67
CA THR A 16 50.84 29.83 -28.75
C THR A 16 50.72 28.33 -28.48
N GLY A 17 50.98 27.55 -29.54
CA GLY A 17 51.60 26.22 -29.44
C GLY A 17 50.70 25.06 -29.83
N TYR A 18 50.80 24.60 -31.08
CA TYR A 18 50.31 23.28 -31.46
C TYR A 18 51.08 22.21 -30.68
N LYS A 19 50.42 21.57 -29.70
CA LYS A 19 50.76 20.22 -29.27
C LYS A 19 49.63 19.30 -29.72
N MET A 20 49.93 18.43 -30.69
CA MET A 20 49.01 17.38 -31.10
C MET A 20 48.66 16.53 -29.87
N LEU A 21 47.39 16.53 -29.47
CA LEU A 21 46.88 15.58 -28.50
C LEU A 21 46.86 14.21 -29.17
N HIS A 22 47.56 13.24 -28.58
CA HIS A 22 47.66 11.88 -29.09
C HIS A 22 46.27 11.28 -29.39
N PRO A 23 46.09 10.55 -30.52
CA PRO A 23 44.80 9.99 -30.95
C PRO A 23 44.17 9.01 -29.96
N LYS A 24 44.91 8.54 -28.95
CA LYS A 24 44.37 7.69 -27.86
C LYS A 24 43.48 8.44 -26.86
N ILE A 25 43.61 9.76 -26.74
CA ILE A 25 42.84 10.55 -25.74
C ILE A 25 41.45 10.91 -26.29
N VAL A 26 41.33 11.16 -27.60
CA VAL A 26 40.04 11.47 -28.24
C VAL A 26 39.12 10.24 -28.28
N VAL A 27 39.69 9.03 -28.45
CA VAL A 27 38.93 7.76 -28.41
C VAL A 27 38.39 7.46 -27.01
N LEU A 28 39.07 7.89 -25.94
CA LEU A 28 38.63 7.67 -24.57
C LEU A 28 37.42 8.57 -24.19
N ILE A 29 37.36 9.80 -24.72
CA ILE A 29 36.28 10.74 -24.41
C ILE A 29 35.01 10.42 -25.21
N LEU A 30 35.14 9.90 -26.43
CA LEU A 30 34.01 9.42 -27.24
C LEU A 30 33.46 8.07 -26.77
N SER A 31 34.26 7.22 -26.13
CA SER A 31 33.74 5.95 -25.57
C SER A 31 32.95 6.14 -24.26
N ILE A 32 33.20 7.22 -23.50
CA ILE A 32 32.43 7.53 -22.27
C ILE A 32 31.02 8.07 -22.60
N SER A 33 30.83 8.70 -23.76
CA SER A 33 29.52 9.24 -24.20
C SER A 33 28.65 8.21 -24.92
N VAL A 34 29.21 7.12 -25.43
CA VAL A 34 28.45 6.04 -26.11
C VAL A 34 28.10 4.90 -25.14
N LEU A 35 28.84 4.75 -24.03
CA LEU A 35 28.48 3.78 -22.96
C LEU A 35 27.33 4.25 -22.06
N SER A 36 26.77 5.45 -22.31
CA SER A 36 25.56 5.94 -21.63
C SER A 36 24.27 5.63 -22.39
N CYS A 37 24.34 4.96 -23.54
CA CYS A 37 23.17 4.65 -24.37
C CYS A 37 22.72 3.17 -24.32
N LEU A 38 23.41 2.33 -23.53
CA LEU A 38 23.10 0.91 -23.38
C LEU A 38 23.26 0.49 -21.90
N ALA A 39 22.47 1.09 -21.02
CA ALA A 39 22.29 0.58 -19.67
C ALA A 39 20.90 0.97 -19.21
N GLY A 40 20.15 -0.02 -18.71
CA GLY A 40 18.76 0.10 -18.31
C GLY A 40 18.51 1.23 -17.33
N ASP A 41 17.22 1.58 -17.22
CA ASP A 41 16.63 2.54 -16.30
C ASP A 41 17.58 2.98 -15.19
N ILE A 42 18.05 4.23 -15.27
CA ILE A 42 18.76 4.87 -14.17
C ILE A 42 17.73 4.99 -13.04
N VAL A 43 17.66 3.96 -12.19
CA VAL A 43 17.00 4.05 -10.90
C VAL A 43 17.86 4.98 -10.07
N ILE A 44 17.55 6.28 -10.13
CA ILE A 44 18.05 7.26 -9.17
C ILE A 44 17.48 6.81 -7.83
N THR A 45 18.27 6.04 -7.08
CA THR A 45 18.04 5.79 -5.66
C THR A 45 18.32 7.09 -4.94
N SER A 46 17.37 8.03 -5.03
CA SER A 46 17.32 9.18 -4.15
C SER A 46 17.34 8.67 -2.72
N LYS A 47 18.08 9.37 -1.84
CA LYS A 47 17.93 9.33 -0.37
C LYS A 47 16.58 8.77 0.05
N GLU A 48 16.59 7.77 0.95
CA GLU A 48 15.42 7.08 1.50
C GLU A 48 14.11 7.83 1.28
N ASP A 49 13.30 7.30 0.36
CA ASP A 49 11.98 7.83 0.11
C ASP A 49 11.13 7.62 1.37
N HIS A 50 11.08 8.63 2.23
CA HIS A 50 10.37 8.59 3.51
C HIS A 50 8.90 8.20 3.35
N CYS A 51 8.30 8.44 2.18
CA CYS A 51 6.96 7.98 1.87
C CYS A 51 6.80 6.46 2.04
N ARG A 52 7.85 5.67 1.79
CA ARG A 52 7.82 4.20 1.93
C ARG A 52 7.60 3.71 3.36
N THR A 53 7.71 4.57 4.36
CA THR A 53 7.40 4.24 5.75
C THR A 53 5.89 4.12 6.01
N PHE A 54 5.04 4.71 5.14
CA PHE A 54 3.59 4.60 5.26
C PHE A 54 3.09 3.35 4.53
N THR A 55 2.51 2.43 5.29
CA THR A 55 1.99 1.16 4.78
C THR A 55 0.51 1.20 4.41
N SER A 56 -0.21 2.29 4.74
CA SER A 56 -1.61 2.51 4.39
C SER A 56 -1.76 3.68 3.42
N CYS A 57 -2.76 3.60 2.53
CA CYS A 57 -3.02 4.58 1.49
C CYS A 57 -3.40 5.95 2.09
N SER A 58 -4.34 5.97 3.04
CA SER A 58 -4.81 7.14 3.76
C SER A 58 -3.68 7.84 4.51
N SER A 59 -2.81 7.09 5.20
CA SER A 59 -1.65 7.65 5.88
C SER A 59 -0.66 8.24 4.88
N CYS A 60 -0.45 7.58 3.75
CA CYS A 60 0.43 8.04 2.67
C CYS A 60 -0.01 9.39 2.10
N ILE A 61 -1.25 9.48 1.62
CA ILE A 61 -1.77 10.68 0.94
C ILE A 61 -2.12 11.82 1.90
N SER A 62 -2.16 11.57 3.22
CA SER A 62 -2.15 12.63 4.22
C SER A 62 -0.86 13.48 4.14
N LYS A 63 0.20 12.95 3.50
CA LYS A 63 1.46 13.67 3.28
C LYS A 63 1.46 14.31 1.92
N ASN A 64 1.67 15.62 1.92
CA ASN A 64 1.52 16.43 0.72
C ASN A 64 2.50 16.11 -0.43
N THR A 65 3.55 15.36 -0.14
CA THR A 65 4.61 15.01 -1.11
C THR A 65 4.57 13.54 -1.54
N CYS A 66 3.67 12.74 -0.99
CA CYS A 66 3.60 11.30 -1.23
C CYS A 66 2.39 10.96 -2.08
N THR A 67 2.54 9.94 -2.91
CA THR A 67 1.48 9.38 -3.75
C THR A 67 1.36 7.89 -3.48
N TRP A 68 0.18 7.32 -3.75
CA TRP A 68 -0.07 5.90 -3.59
C TRP A 68 -0.21 5.22 -4.95
N CYS A 69 0.63 4.23 -5.22
CA CYS A 69 0.53 3.37 -6.38
C CYS A 69 -0.41 2.20 -6.04
N VAL A 70 -1.63 2.20 -6.58
CA VAL A 70 -2.72 1.30 -6.16
C VAL A 70 -2.35 -0.16 -6.36
N THR A 71 -1.93 -0.56 -7.55
CA THR A 71 -1.62 -1.95 -7.87
C THR A 71 -0.40 -2.41 -7.10
N LYS A 72 0.61 -1.56 -6.93
CA LYS A 72 1.81 -1.87 -6.14
C LYS A 72 1.56 -1.86 -4.64
N SER A 73 0.43 -1.31 -4.18
CA SER A 73 0.13 -1.09 -2.76
C SER A 73 1.29 -0.39 -2.04
N LEU A 74 1.80 0.68 -2.65
CA LEU A 74 3.06 1.31 -2.27
C LEU A 74 2.91 2.83 -2.18
N CYS A 75 3.32 3.38 -1.03
CA CYS A 75 3.51 4.81 -0.87
C CYS A 75 4.89 5.23 -1.38
N THR A 76 4.95 6.25 -2.23
CA THR A 76 6.20 6.75 -2.79
C THR A 76 6.11 8.20 -3.24
N LYS A 77 7.26 8.90 -3.23
CA LYS A 77 7.45 10.18 -3.90
C LYS A 77 7.84 10.02 -5.38
N GLN A 78 8.27 8.81 -5.77
CA GLN A 78 8.70 8.50 -7.13
C GLN A 78 7.50 8.24 -8.04
N LEU A 79 7.74 8.15 -9.35
CA LEU A 79 6.67 7.86 -10.31
C LEU A 79 6.19 6.41 -10.17
N CYS A 80 4.86 6.20 -10.24
CA CYS A 80 4.26 4.87 -10.17
C CYS A 80 4.37 4.06 -11.47
N GLY A 81 4.91 4.63 -12.56
CA GLY A 81 4.90 4.01 -13.88
C GLY A 81 3.47 3.91 -14.41
N ASN A 82 3.06 2.72 -14.88
CA ASN A 82 1.73 2.46 -15.46
C ASN A 82 0.66 2.09 -14.41
N ASP A 83 0.88 2.40 -13.13
CA ASP A 83 -0.10 2.11 -12.08
C ASP A 83 -1.20 3.20 -12.02
N ASN A 84 -2.35 2.86 -11.44
CA ASN A 84 -3.29 3.87 -10.98
C ASN A 84 -2.67 4.60 -9.78
N VAL A 85 -2.75 5.93 -9.79
CA VAL A 85 -2.10 6.77 -8.78
C VAL A 85 -3.15 7.56 -8.02
N ILE A 86 -3.13 7.45 -6.69
CA ILE A 86 -3.89 8.34 -5.81
C ILE A 86 -2.94 9.43 -5.34
N TYR A 87 -3.32 10.67 -5.62
CA TYR A 87 -2.58 11.86 -5.27
C TYR A 87 -3.05 12.44 -3.93
N PRO A 88 -2.20 13.20 -3.24
CA PRO A 88 -2.61 13.92 -2.04
C PRO A 88 -3.63 15.03 -2.39
N PRO A 89 -4.50 15.42 -1.45
CA PRO A 89 -5.70 16.24 -1.75
C PRO A 89 -5.44 17.56 -2.50
N GLN A 90 -4.28 18.17 -2.32
CA GLN A 90 -3.91 19.45 -2.94
C GLN A 90 -3.43 19.36 -4.38
N ILE A 91 -3.18 18.14 -4.90
CA ILE A 91 -2.84 17.94 -6.31
C ILE A 91 -4.15 17.80 -7.10
N PRO A 92 -4.40 18.63 -8.12
CA PRO A 92 -5.65 18.57 -8.88
C PRO A 92 -5.60 17.43 -9.91
N ALA A 93 -5.80 16.19 -9.44
CA ALA A 93 -5.93 15.00 -10.28
C ALA A 93 -7.29 14.31 -10.05
N LEU A 94 -7.70 13.44 -10.99
CA LEU A 94 -8.98 12.72 -10.90
C LEU A 94 -9.13 11.92 -9.59
N MET A 95 -8.06 11.26 -9.17
CA MET A 95 -7.99 10.46 -7.95
C MET A 95 -7.13 11.17 -6.92
N SER A 96 -7.72 12.14 -6.22
CA SER A 96 -7.02 12.94 -5.20
C SER A 96 -7.72 12.86 -3.86
N GLY A 97 -6.95 12.54 -2.82
CA GLY A 97 -7.43 12.43 -1.45
C GLY A 97 -7.93 11.04 -1.03
N PRO A 98 -8.27 10.89 0.26
CA PRO A 98 -8.46 9.58 0.91
C PRO A 98 -9.71 8.81 0.51
N ASP A 99 -10.69 9.47 -0.09
CA ASP A 99 -11.91 8.81 -0.53
C ASP A 99 -11.66 7.81 -1.68
N PHE A 100 -10.52 7.92 -2.37
CA PHE A 100 -10.09 7.00 -3.43
C PHE A 100 -9.28 5.80 -2.93
N CYS A 101 -8.94 5.74 -1.63
CA CYS A 101 -8.18 4.61 -1.08
C CYS A 101 -9.02 3.32 -1.00
N PRO A 102 -8.48 2.18 -1.46
CA PRO A 102 -9.01 0.85 -1.16
C PRO A 102 -9.10 0.66 0.36
N ARG A 103 -10.32 0.54 0.88
CA ARG A 103 -10.56 0.47 2.33
C ARG A 103 -11.74 -0.41 2.72
N VAL A 104 -11.77 -0.83 3.99
CA VAL A 104 -12.98 -1.37 4.64
C VAL A 104 -14.03 -0.25 4.72
N ALA A 105 -15.24 -0.53 4.20
CA ALA A 105 -16.30 0.47 4.04
C ALA A 105 -17.18 0.61 5.30
N GLU A 106 -17.48 -0.50 5.96
CA GLU A 106 -18.32 -0.57 7.15
C GLU A 106 -17.57 -1.31 8.26
N ALA A 107 -17.06 -0.59 9.25
CA ALA A 107 -16.38 -1.16 10.41
C ALA A 107 -17.32 -1.31 11.61
N LYS A 108 -18.55 -1.80 11.38
CA LYS A 108 -19.47 -2.09 12.48
C LYS A 108 -18.97 -3.32 13.23
N GLU A 109 -18.78 -3.18 14.54
CA GLU A 109 -18.35 -4.30 15.38
C GLU A 109 -19.29 -5.50 15.24
N LEU A 110 -18.72 -6.65 14.90
CA LEU A 110 -19.42 -7.93 14.89
C LEU A 110 -19.30 -8.62 16.24
N THR A 111 -20.25 -9.48 16.59
CA THR A 111 -20.20 -10.25 17.83
C THR A 111 -20.45 -11.73 17.55
N PHE A 112 -19.55 -12.57 18.05
CA PHE A 112 -19.57 -14.02 17.87
C PHE A 112 -19.64 -14.74 19.21
N ALA A 113 -20.19 -15.96 19.21
CA ALA A 113 -20.12 -16.85 20.36
C ALA A 113 -18.86 -17.72 20.25
N SER A 114 -18.15 -17.89 21.37
CA SER A 114 -16.94 -18.71 21.44
C SER A 114 -17.24 -20.17 21.11
N GLY A 115 -16.36 -20.80 20.31
CA GLY A 115 -16.44 -22.21 19.94
C GLY A 115 -17.35 -22.50 18.74
N LYS A 116 -17.86 -21.47 18.06
CA LYS A 116 -18.66 -21.63 16.84
C LYS A 116 -17.82 -21.45 15.59
N LYS A 117 -18.17 -22.23 14.56
CA LYS A 117 -17.62 -22.05 13.21
C LYS A 117 -18.49 -21.03 12.47
N ASP A 118 -17.91 -19.88 12.15
CA ASP A 118 -18.62 -18.76 11.54
C ASP A 118 -17.88 -18.22 10.31
N ILE A 119 -18.61 -17.49 9.45
CA ILE A 119 -18.07 -16.75 8.31
C ILE A 119 -18.05 -15.27 8.66
N ILE A 120 -16.88 -14.63 8.54
CA ILE A 120 -16.77 -13.18 8.64
C ILE A 120 -16.93 -12.57 7.25
N THR A 121 -17.82 -11.57 7.16
CA THR A 121 -18.03 -10.81 5.93
C THR A 121 -17.54 -9.38 6.12
N VAL A 122 -16.78 -8.87 5.17
CA VAL A 122 -16.18 -7.54 5.22
C VAL A 122 -16.56 -6.77 3.96
N LYS A 123 -17.31 -5.67 4.12
CA LYS A 123 -17.55 -4.75 3.01
C LYS A 123 -16.35 -3.87 2.77
N ILE A 124 -15.96 -3.73 1.51
CA ILE A 124 -14.86 -2.91 1.06
C ILE A 124 -15.34 -1.92 -0.01
N THR A 125 -14.52 -0.91 -0.28
CA THR A 125 -14.80 0.08 -1.33
C THR A 125 -13.51 0.49 -2.04
N GLN A 126 -13.65 1.23 -3.14
CA GLN A 126 -12.56 1.62 -4.04
C GLN A 126 -11.81 0.40 -4.60
N ILE A 127 -12.58 -0.59 -5.04
CA ILE A 127 -12.07 -1.75 -5.76
C ILE A 127 -11.98 -1.45 -7.26
N TYR A 128 -10.96 -2.00 -7.90
CA TYR A 128 -10.75 -1.89 -9.34
C TYR A 128 -11.04 -3.24 -9.97
N LEU A 129 -11.56 -3.24 -11.21
CA LEU A 129 -11.99 -4.48 -11.89
C LEU A 129 -10.92 -5.57 -11.89
N TYR A 130 -9.65 -5.20 -12.09
CA TYR A 130 -8.54 -6.17 -12.10
C TYR A 130 -8.30 -6.85 -10.74
N MET A 131 -8.69 -6.23 -9.62
CA MET A 131 -8.52 -6.82 -8.29
C MET A 131 -9.44 -8.01 -8.08
N ALA A 132 -10.61 -8.02 -8.72
CA ALA A 132 -11.60 -9.10 -8.60
C ALA A 132 -11.05 -10.46 -9.05
N PHE A 133 -10.03 -10.46 -9.93
CA PHE A 133 -9.41 -11.67 -10.47
C PHE A 133 -8.12 -12.08 -9.75
N THR A 134 -7.86 -11.51 -8.56
CA THR A 134 -6.70 -11.86 -7.74
C THR A 134 -7.10 -12.73 -6.55
N PRO A 135 -6.15 -13.43 -5.90
CA PRO A 135 -6.44 -14.14 -4.66
C PRO A 135 -6.79 -13.16 -3.53
N TRP A 136 -7.83 -13.50 -2.77
CA TRP A 136 -8.31 -12.74 -1.61
C TRP A 136 -8.06 -13.52 -0.32
N LYS A 137 -7.72 -12.79 0.75
CA LYS A 137 -7.47 -13.35 2.07
C LYS A 137 -8.01 -12.44 3.17
N CYS A 138 -8.31 -13.04 4.31
CA CYS A 138 -8.57 -12.34 5.55
C CYS A 138 -7.42 -12.61 6.52
N GLU A 139 -6.80 -11.56 7.05
CA GLU A 139 -5.86 -11.63 8.17
C GLU A 139 -6.63 -11.28 9.44
N ILE A 140 -6.86 -12.27 10.28
CA ILE A 140 -7.64 -12.17 11.50
C ILE A 140 -6.67 -12.11 12.67
N ASN A 141 -6.66 -11.00 13.40
CA ASN A 141 -6.01 -10.91 14.69
C ASN A 141 -7.04 -11.19 15.78
N LEU A 142 -6.80 -12.22 16.58
CA LEU A 142 -7.64 -12.56 17.73
C LEU A 142 -6.74 -12.69 18.96
N ASN A 143 -6.88 -11.78 19.92
CA ASN A 143 -6.06 -11.79 21.14
C ASN A 143 -4.54 -11.84 20.88
N GLY A 144 -4.07 -11.14 19.83
CA GLY A 144 -2.66 -11.11 19.46
C GLY A 144 -2.16 -12.29 18.62
N GLU A 145 -3.00 -13.29 18.34
CA GLU A 145 -2.69 -14.37 17.41
C GLU A 145 -3.25 -14.05 16.02
N ASP A 146 -2.42 -14.14 14.99
CA ASP A 146 -2.82 -13.91 13.60
C ASP A 146 -3.16 -15.23 12.90
N VAL A 147 -4.31 -15.25 12.23
CA VAL A 147 -4.78 -16.35 11.38
C VAL A 147 -5.06 -15.81 9.99
N ILE A 148 -4.47 -16.41 8.96
CA ILE A 148 -4.71 -16.04 7.56
C ILE A 148 -5.64 -17.07 6.93
N LEU A 149 -6.81 -16.61 6.48
CA LEU A 149 -7.81 -17.43 5.80
C LEU A 149 -7.93 -17.04 4.34
N GLN A 150 -8.27 -18.01 3.48
CA GLN A 150 -8.68 -17.69 2.13
C GLN A 150 -10.02 -16.94 2.16
N ALA A 151 -10.29 -16.18 1.11
CA ALA A 151 -11.54 -15.45 0.99
C ALA A 151 -12.02 -15.39 -0.47
N ALA A 152 -13.29 -15.09 -0.64
CA ALA A 152 -13.89 -14.81 -1.94
C ALA A 152 -14.45 -13.38 -1.96
N LEU A 153 -14.28 -12.67 -3.07
CA LEU A 153 -14.95 -11.40 -3.32
C LEU A 153 -16.23 -11.66 -4.12
N ILE A 154 -17.37 -11.15 -3.63
CA ILE A 154 -18.64 -11.13 -4.35
C ILE A 154 -19.18 -9.70 -4.29
N GLY A 155 -19.22 -9.02 -5.44
CA GLY A 155 -19.54 -7.59 -5.50
C GLY A 155 -18.50 -6.75 -4.76
N ASP A 156 -18.92 -6.11 -3.68
CA ASP A 156 -18.10 -5.28 -2.78
C ASP A 156 -17.84 -5.94 -1.42
N THR A 157 -18.22 -7.22 -1.27
CA THR A 157 -18.17 -7.93 0.01
C THR A 157 -17.19 -9.09 -0.08
N VAL A 158 -16.24 -9.13 0.86
CA VAL A 158 -15.26 -10.20 1.03
C VAL A 158 -15.80 -11.18 2.06
N TYR A 159 -15.87 -12.46 1.66
CA TYR A 159 -16.32 -13.57 2.48
C TYR A 159 -15.10 -14.39 2.88
N CYS A 160 -14.69 -14.28 4.15
CA CYS A 160 -13.61 -15.11 4.69
C CYS A 160 -14.06 -16.56 4.77
N GLU A 161 -13.13 -17.50 4.56
CA GLU A 161 -13.41 -18.92 4.81
C GLU A 161 -13.87 -19.14 6.26
N SER A 162 -14.80 -20.08 6.45
CA SER A 162 -15.33 -20.37 7.78
C SER A 162 -14.26 -20.96 8.70
N PHE A 163 -14.15 -20.47 9.94
CA PHE A 163 -13.22 -21.00 10.94
C PHE A 163 -13.85 -20.98 12.34
N GLU A 164 -13.31 -21.79 13.26
CA GLU A 164 -13.77 -21.82 14.65
C GLU A 164 -13.23 -20.60 15.39
N ILE A 165 -14.13 -19.70 15.80
CA ILE A 165 -13.78 -18.50 16.56
C ILE A 165 -13.83 -18.86 18.05
N ARG A 166 -12.69 -18.84 18.72
CA ARG A 166 -12.59 -19.32 20.10
C ARG A 166 -11.92 -18.33 21.02
N ASN A 167 -12.64 -17.92 22.05
CA ASN A 167 -12.07 -17.25 23.21
C ASN A 167 -11.52 -18.30 24.18
N LYS A 168 -10.18 -18.42 24.22
CA LYS A 168 -9.45 -19.32 25.14
C LYS A 168 -9.07 -18.65 26.46
N SER A 169 -9.34 -17.36 26.63
CA SER A 169 -9.03 -16.64 27.86
C SER A 169 -10.04 -16.93 28.96
N GLU A 170 -9.70 -16.55 30.19
CA GLU A 170 -10.60 -16.58 31.34
C GLU A 170 -11.59 -15.40 31.34
N ASN A 171 -11.42 -14.44 30.43
CA ASN A 171 -12.30 -13.27 30.35
C ASN A 171 -13.60 -13.61 29.62
N PRO A 172 -14.74 -12.99 30.00
CA PRO A 172 -16.03 -13.20 29.33
C PRO A 172 -16.01 -12.78 27.86
N TYR A 173 -15.06 -11.93 27.46
CA TYR A 173 -14.91 -11.46 26.10
C TYR A 173 -13.44 -11.30 25.71
N ILE A 174 -13.19 -11.45 24.41
CA ILE A 174 -11.98 -10.95 23.76
C ILE A 174 -12.36 -10.17 22.50
N GLU A 175 -11.48 -9.27 22.12
CA GLU A 175 -11.58 -8.48 20.90
C GLU A 175 -10.65 -9.04 19.82
N GLY A 176 -11.04 -8.80 18.58
CA GLY A 176 -10.25 -9.11 17.41
C GLY A 176 -10.54 -8.13 16.29
N ASN A 177 -9.77 -8.22 15.23
CA ASN A 177 -10.01 -7.45 14.02
C ASN A 177 -9.64 -8.25 12.77
N VAL A 178 -10.26 -7.88 11.65
CA VAL A 178 -10.00 -8.49 10.35
C VAL A 178 -9.47 -7.44 9.38
N LYS A 179 -8.31 -7.71 8.79
CA LYS A 179 -7.82 -6.97 7.62
C LYS A 179 -8.10 -7.77 6.35
N VAL A 180 -8.42 -7.05 5.28
CA VAL A 180 -8.63 -7.64 3.95
C VAL A 180 -7.36 -7.52 3.14
N LEU A 181 -6.92 -8.64 2.58
CA LEU A 181 -5.74 -8.73 1.73
C LEU A 181 -6.16 -9.15 0.33
N TRP A 182 -5.54 -8.53 -0.68
CA TRP A 182 -5.68 -8.91 -2.08
C TRP A 182 -4.30 -9.19 -2.69
N ASN A 183 -4.26 -9.97 -3.76
CA ASN A 183 -3.01 -10.37 -4.43
C ASN A 183 -1.93 -10.81 -3.41
N TYR A 184 -2.33 -11.74 -2.54
CA TYR A 184 -1.55 -12.36 -1.46
C TYR A 184 -1.29 -11.52 -0.22
N ASN A 185 -0.77 -10.29 -0.34
CA ASN A 185 -0.26 -9.54 0.82
C ASN A 185 -0.56 -8.03 0.81
N LYS A 186 -1.39 -7.56 -0.13
CA LYS A 186 -1.71 -6.13 -0.25
C LYS A 186 -2.92 -5.82 0.60
N VAL A 187 -2.73 -4.96 1.59
CA VAL A 187 -3.71 -4.73 2.66
C VAL A 187 -4.61 -3.55 2.28
N PHE A 188 -5.92 -3.70 2.47
CA PHE A 188 -6.87 -2.60 2.42
C PHE A 188 -6.70 -1.70 3.65
N ASP A 189 -6.99 -0.41 3.50
CA ASP A 189 -7.01 0.51 4.63
C ASP A 189 -8.12 0.14 5.64
N GLY A 190 -7.77 0.21 6.93
CA GLY A 190 -8.67 -0.09 8.04
C GLY A 190 -8.80 -1.58 8.33
N SER A 191 -9.62 -1.89 9.33
CA SER A 191 -9.95 -3.26 9.73
C SER A 191 -11.38 -3.32 10.27
N LEU A 192 -11.98 -4.50 10.21
CA LEU A 192 -13.29 -4.77 10.80
C LEU A 192 -13.10 -5.28 12.23
N PRO A 193 -13.47 -4.53 13.28
CA PRO A 193 -13.43 -5.02 14.64
C PRO A 193 -14.51 -6.05 14.90
N PHE A 194 -14.23 -7.00 15.79
CA PHE A 194 -15.23 -7.94 16.30
C PHE A 194 -14.93 -8.36 17.74
N LYS A 195 -15.95 -8.93 18.38
CA LYS A 195 -15.93 -9.38 19.77
C LYS A 195 -16.38 -10.83 19.88
N VAL A 196 -15.73 -11.61 20.74
CA VAL A 196 -16.04 -13.04 20.95
C VAL A 196 -16.46 -13.27 22.39
N CYS A 197 -17.69 -13.73 22.59
CA CYS A 197 -18.30 -13.95 23.90
C CYS A 197 -18.14 -15.40 24.39
N ARG A 198 -17.74 -15.56 25.66
CA ARG A 198 -17.86 -16.80 26.42
C ARG A 198 -19.26 -16.91 27.00
N CYS A 199 -20.14 -17.68 26.39
CA CYS A 199 -21.55 -17.78 26.82
C CYS A 199 -21.76 -18.44 28.18
N ASP A 200 -20.77 -19.20 28.64
CA ASP A 200 -20.71 -19.78 29.98
C ASP A 200 -20.41 -18.74 31.08
N LEU A 201 -19.75 -17.64 30.74
CA LEU A 201 -19.46 -16.53 31.66
C LEU A 201 -20.40 -15.33 31.46
N GLU A 202 -20.83 -15.09 30.21
CA GLU A 202 -21.83 -14.09 29.86
C GLU A 202 -22.94 -14.74 29.00
N PRO A 203 -24.00 -15.26 29.63
CA PRO A 203 -25.14 -15.78 28.90
C PRO A 203 -25.97 -14.68 28.20
N ASN A 204 -25.83 -13.42 28.63
CA ASN A 204 -26.61 -12.31 28.08
C ASN A 204 -26.02 -11.69 26.81
N CYS A 205 -24.82 -12.06 26.40
CA CYS A 205 -24.24 -11.58 25.15
C CYS A 205 -25.16 -11.89 23.96
N VAL A 206 -25.32 -10.92 23.06
CA VAL A 206 -26.21 -11.01 21.89
C VAL A 206 -25.93 -12.27 21.06
N ALA A 207 -24.66 -12.63 20.89
CA ALA A 207 -24.28 -13.81 20.11
C ALA A 207 -24.66 -15.15 20.78
N CYS A 208 -24.82 -15.17 22.11
CA CYS A 208 -25.21 -16.37 22.85
C CYS A 208 -26.70 -16.70 22.67
N LYS A 209 -27.53 -15.66 22.55
CA LYS A 209 -28.98 -15.80 22.36
C LYS A 209 -29.37 -16.23 20.94
N ASN A 210 -28.52 -15.93 19.96
CA ASN A 210 -28.76 -16.26 18.55
C ASN A 210 -28.37 -17.70 18.17
N GLY A 211 -28.04 -18.54 19.16
CA GLY A 211 -27.59 -19.92 18.95
C GLY A 211 -28.67 -21.01 19.01
N GLU A 212 -29.93 -20.66 19.25
CA GLU A 212 -31.05 -21.60 19.43
C GLU A 212 -32.03 -21.60 18.25
N LYS A 213 -31.56 -21.50 17.01
CA LYS A 213 -32.39 -21.72 15.82
C LYS A 213 -31.87 -22.87 14.97
#